data_AF-A0A937XD11-F1
#
_entry.id   AF-A0A937XD11-F1
#
_cell.length_a   1.000
_cell.length_b   1.000
_cell.length_c   1.000
_cell.angle_alpha   90.00
_cell.angle_beta   90.00
_cell.angle_gamma   90.00
#
_symmetry.space_group_name_H-M   'P 1'
#
loop_
_entity.id
_entity.type
_entity.pdbx_description
1 polymer ?
#
loop_
_entity_poly.entity_id
_entity_poly.type
_entity_poly.pdbx_seq_one_letter_code
_entity_poly.pdbx_strand_id
1 'polypeptide(L)'
;MSEQRTPDSGRRRTGSTPTSVGVVLAVVALAVALFVVVRSFRGVKPEPLPPSLRTAPPDTALVVFRASYRKKTLNLAARCRLTRERLRHNFTPLQDSLSRECDSAIAVLQVDLAALDSIKRENRKTAADSFRSEYVSTRAKVNAFTRSSLGAGRVSEDSLDKELEKLISE
;
A
#
# COMPACT_ATOMS: atom_id res chain seq x y z
N MET A 1 17.49 -4.38 -89.69
CA MET A 1 17.48 -5.86 -89.71
C MET A 1 18.46 -6.29 -88.61
N SER A 2 17.97 -6.55 -87.39
CA SER A 2 17.60 -7.88 -86.83
C SER A 2 18.87 -8.72 -86.61
N GLU A 3 19.25 -9.29 -85.45
CA GLU A 3 18.62 -9.75 -84.20
C GLU A 3 19.69 -9.63 -83.07
N GLN A 4 19.43 -9.13 -81.86
CA GLN A 4 18.89 -9.79 -80.66
C GLN A 4 19.51 -11.15 -80.26
N ARG A 5 20.31 -11.17 -79.17
CA ARG A 5 20.33 -12.20 -78.10
C ARG A 5 21.31 -11.83 -76.97
N THR A 6 20.77 -11.43 -75.82
CA THR A 6 21.28 -11.81 -74.48
C THR A 6 20.78 -13.24 -74.17
N PRO A 7 21.15 -13.95 -73.06
CA PRO A 7 21.94 -13.58 -71.88
C PRO A 7 23.00 -14.65 -71.47
N ASP A 8 23.80 -14.41 -70.43
CA ASP A 8 23.80 -15.39 -69.33
C ASP A 8 24.23 -14.79 -67.98
N SER A 9 23.49 -15.21 -66.97
CA SER A 9 23.37 -14.61 -65.65
C SER A 9 23.99 -15.52 -64.60
N GLY A 10 25.25 -15.28 -64.26
CA GLY A 10 25.95 -15.97 -63.18
C GLY A 10 25.75 -15.34 -61.81
N ARG A 11 24.51 -15.04 -61.39
CA ARG A 11 24.22 -14.57 -60.02
C ARG A 11 24.27 -15.76 -59.06
N ARG A 12 25.49 -16.14 -58.63
CA ARG A 12 25.67 -17.06 -57.50
C ARG A 12 25.11 -16.41 -56.24
N ARG A 13 23.91 -16.84 -55.85
CA ARG A 13 23.39 -16.69 -54.49
C ARG A 13 24.30 -17.45 -53.54
N THR A 14 25.22 -16.76 -52.88
CA THR A 14 25.76 -17.26 -51.61
C THR A 14 24.83 -16.77 -50.51
N GLY A 15 23.82 -17.58 -50.23
CA GLY A 15 23.10 -17.51 -48.96
C GLY A 15 24.06 -17.90 -47.85
N SER A 16 24.79 -16.94 -47.30
CA SER A 16 25.49 -17.12 -46.04
C SER A 16 24.50 -16.79 -44.93
N THR A 17 23.83 -17.82 -44.41
CA THR A 17 23.25 -17.78 -43.06
C THR A 17 24.29 -17.17 -42.12
N PRO A 18 24.00 -16.06 -41.43
CA PRO A 18 24.92 -15.52 -40.44
C PRO A 18 25.10 -16.59 -39.37
N THR A 19 26.31 -17.13 -39.28
CA THR A 19 26.75 -18.04 -38.25
C THR A 19 26.36 -17.47 -36.89
N SER A 20 25.57 -18.24 -36.14
CA SER A 20 24.98 -17.92 -34.83
C SER A 20 25.89 -17.16 -33.87
N VAL A 21 27.20 -17.38 -33.95
CA VAL A 21 28.24 -16.69 -33.18
C VAL A 21 28.22 -15.17 -33.35
N GLY A 22 28.00 -14.65 -34.57
CA GLY A 22 27.96 -13.22 -34.83
C GLY A 22 26.74 -12.53 -34.19
N VAL A 23 25.61 -13.23 -34.17
CA VAL A 23 24.39 -12.75 -33.49
C VAL A 23 24.59 -12.71 -31.98
N VAL A 24 25.22 -13.75 -31.41
CA VAL A 24 25.53 -13.79 -29.98
C VAL A 24 26.45 -12.63 -29.57
N LEU A 25 27.51 -12.36 -30.34
CA LEU A 25 28.41 -11.24 -30.07
C LEU A 25 27.70 -9.88 -30.11
N ALA A 26 26.83 -9.67 -31.09
CA ALA A 26 26.05 -8.43 -31.20
C ALA A 26 25.10 -8.25 -30.00
N VAL A 27 24.45 -9.32 -29.55
CA VAL A 27 23.55 -9.29 -28.37
C VAL A 27 24.34 -8.98 -27.10
N VAL A 28 25.51 -9.60 -26.91
CA VAL A 28 26.37 -9.35 -25.74
C VAL A 28 26.86 -7.90 -25.74
N ALA A 29 27.31 -7.37 -26.89
CA ALA A 29 27.75 -5.98 -27.01
C ALA A 29 26.62 -5.00 -26.68
N LEU A 30 25.39 -5.27 -27.15
CA LEU A 30 24.22 -4.46 -26.83
C LEU A 30 23.91 -4.47 -25.33
N ALA A 31 23.96 -5.64 -24.68
CA ALA A 31 23.72 -5.77 -23.25
C ALA A 31 24.76 -5.00 -22.41
N VAL A 32 26.03 -5.06 -22.79
CA VAL A 32 27.11 -4.30 -22.13
C VAL A 32 26.90 -2.80 -22.30
N ALA A 33 26.56 -2.34 -23.50
CA ALA A 33 26.28 -0.92 -23.76
C ALA A 33 25.13 -0.40 -22.90
N LEU A 34 24.01 -1.15 -22.83
CA LEU A 34 22.87 -0.81 -21.97
C LEU A 34 23.26 -0.77 -20.49
N PHE A 35 24.07 -1.73 -20.03
CA PHE A 35 24.55 -1.77 -18.65
C PHE A 35 25.37 -0.53 -18.29
N VAL A 36 26.27 -0.09 -19.19
CA VAL A 36 27.09 1.12 -19.00
C VAL A 36 26.19 2.36 -18.92
N VAL A 37 25.19 2.47 -19.80
CA VAL A 37 24.24 3.59 -19.79
C VAL A 37 23.47 3.64 -18.47
N VAL A 38 22.89 2.53 -18.02
CA VAL A 38 22.15 2.46 -16.74
C VAL A 38 23.05 2.80 -15.56
N ARG A 39 24.31 2.33 -15.57
CA ARG A 39 25.28 2.64 -14.52
C ARG A 39 25.66 4.12 -14.52
N SER A 40 25.81 4.73 -15.69
CA SER A 40 26.09 6.16 -15.84
C SER A 40 24.93 7.01 -15.30
N PHE A 41 23.68 6.67 -15.63
CA PHE A 41 22.50 7.37 -15.10
C PHE A 41 22.36 7.25 -13.59
N ARG A 42 22.75 6.11 -12.99
CA ARG A 42 22.78 5.95 -11.52
C ARG A 42 23.83 6.82 -10.82
N GLY A 43 24.86 7.27 -11.54
CA GLY A 43 25.93 8.11 -11.00
C GLY A 43 25.64 9.62 -11.06
N VAL A 44 24.68 10.04 -11.87
CA VAL A 44 24.29 11.45 -11.98
C VAL A 44 23.43 11.81 -10.77
N LYS A 45 24.03 12.49 -9.79
CA LYS A 45 23.26 13.15 -8.73
C LYS A 45 22.48 14.29 -9.37
N PRO A 46 21.14 14.30 -9.30
CA PRO A 46 20.36 15.41 -9.83
C PRO A 46 20.83 16.70 -9.13
N GLU A 47 21.15 17.69 -9.93
CA GLU A 47 21.51 19.03 -9.45
C GLU A 47 20.39 19.55 -8.54
N PRO A 48 20.71 20.13 -7.37
CA PRO A 48 19.67 20.61 -6.46
C PRO A 48 18.85 21.69 -7.14
N LEU A 49 17.54 21.44 -7.28
CA LEU A 49 16.57 22.38 -7.83
C LEU A 49 16.73 23.78 -7.20
N PRO A 50 16.63 24.85 -8.02
CA PRO A 50 16.76 26.21 -7.53
C PRO A 50 15.70 26.47 -6.44
N PRO A 51 15.98 27.36 -5.46
CA PRO A 51 15.09 27.62 -4.33
C PRO A 51 13.66 28.00 -4.72
N SER A 52 13.48 28.61 -5.90
CA SER A 52 12.21 29.00 -6.48
C SER A 52 11.31 27.84 -6.91
N LEU A 53 11.88 26.64 -7.13
CA LEU A 53 11.16 25.41 -7.49
C LEU A 53 11.07 24.40 -6.35
N ARG A 54 11.58 24.76 -5.15
CA ARG A 54 11.40 23.91 -3.97
C ARG A 54 9.93 23.93 -3.55
N THR A 55 9.19 22.91 -3.98
CA THR A 55 7.90 22.57 -3.37
C THR A 55 8.09 22.48 -1.85
N ALA A 56 7.18 23.11 -1.11
CA ALA A 56 7.17 23.03 0.35
C ALA A 56 7.37 21.57 0.78
N PRO A 57 8.23 21.30 1.78
CA PRO A 57 8.53 19.94 2.18
C PRO A 57 7.22 19.21 2.50
N PRO A 58 7.02 17.99 1.97
CA PRO A 58 5.82 17.22 2.24
C PRO A 58 5.66 17.07 3.75
N ASP A 59 4.45 17.26 4.23
CA ASP A 59 4.10 17.19 5.65
C ASP A 59 4.18 15.73 6.12
N THR A 60 5.40 15.29 6.44
CA THR A 60 5.72 13.90 6.79
C THR A 60 4.95 13.46 8.03
N ALA A 61 4.61 14.37 8.94
CA ALA A 61 3.84 14.08 10.15
C ALA A 61 2.43 13.58 9.82
N LEU A 62 1.71 14.24 8.89
CA LEU A 62 0.37 13.81 8.49
C LEU A 62 0.39 12.48 7.73
N VAL A 63 1.40 12.28 6.88
CA VAL A 63 1.57 11.02 6.14
C VAL A 63 1.80 9.85 7.09
N VAL A 64 2.70 10.01 8.06
CA VAL A 64 2.97 8.99 9.10
C VAL A 64 1.74 8.76 9.97
N PHE A 65 1.04 9.82 10.38
CA PHE A 65 -0.21 9.72 11.12
C PHE A 65 -1.23 8.87 10.35
N ARG A 66 -1.47 9.19 9.08
CA ARG A 66 -2.43 8.47 8.24
C ARG A 66 -2.06 7.00 8.06
N ALA A 67 -0.81 6.71 7.75
CA ALA A 67 -0.34 5.33 7.60
C ALA A 67 -0.56 4.51 8.89
N SER A 68 -0.23 5.11 10.04
CA SER A 68 -0.44 4.49 11.35
C SER A 68 -1.91 4.23 11.64
N TYR A 69 -2.78 5.23 11.45
CA TYR A 69 -4.21 5.09 11.74
C TYR A 69 -4.95 4.23 10.73
N ARG A 70 -4.53 4.20 9.45
CA ARG A 70 -5.05 3.24 8.47
C ARG A 70 -4.83 1.80 8.92
N LYS A 71 -3.63 1.47 9.40
CA LYS A 71 -3.35 0.14 9.95
C LYS A 71 -4.23 -0.16 11.17
N LYS A 72 -4.42 0.82 12.06
CA LYS A 72 -5.27 0.68 13.24
C LYS A 72 -6.74 0.48 12.90
N THR A 73 -7.31 1.23 11.96
CA THR A 73 -8.71 1.07 11.53
C THR A 73 -8.94 -0.27 10.83
N LEU A 74 -8.00 -0.71 9.99
CA LEU A 74 -8.03 -2.05 9.39
C LEU A 74 -8.00 -3.16 10.46
N ASN A 75 -7.20 -3.00 11.51
CA ASN A 75 -7.18 -3.95 12.62
C ASN A 75 -8.51 -3.98 13.41
N LEU A 76 -9.19 -2.84 13.55
CA LEU A 76 -10.54 -2.80 14.15
C LEU A 76 -11.56 -3.53 13.28
N ALA A 77 -11.53 -3.28 11.97
CA ALA A 77 -12.37 -3.98 10.99
C ALA A 77 -12.15 -5.49 11.03
N ALA A 78 -10.87 -5.92 11.04
CA ALA A 78 -10.52 -7.32 11.15
C ALA A 78 -11.04 -7.94 12.45
N ARG A 79 -10.94 -7.27 13.59
CA ARG A 79 -11.52 -7.75 14.85
C ARG A 79 -13.04 -7.89 14.78
N CYS A 80 -13.75 -6.88 14.30
CA CYS A 80 -15.20 -6.95 14.13
C CYS A 80 -15.60 -8.16 13.27
N ARG A 81 -14.88 -8.37 12.16
CA ARG A 81 -15.10 -9.52 11.26
C ARG A 81 -14.82 -10.85 11.95
N LEU A 82 -13.68 -11.00 12.63
CA LEU A 82 -13.32 -12.21 13.36
C LEU A 82 -14.33 -12.54 14.47
N THR A 83 -14.82 -11.52 15.18
CA THR A 83 -15.86 -11.69 16.20
C THR A 83 -17.17 -12.20 15.57
N ARG A 84 -17.58 -11.63 14.44
CA ARG A 84 -18.72 -12.13 13.64
C ARG A 84 -18.53 -13.58 13.22
N GLU A 85 -17.37 -13.90 12.66
CA GLU A 85 -17.02 -15.25 12.21
C GLU A 85 -17.02 -16.27 13.37
N ARG A 86 -16.68 -15.86 14.60
CA ARG A 86 -16.76 -16.71 15.79
C ARG A 86 -18.20 -16.98 16.23
N LEU A 87 -19.07 -15.97 16.15
CA LEU A 87 -20.48 -16.10 16.50
C LEU A 87 -21.28 -16.94 15.48
N ARG A 88 -20.82 -16.99 14.21
CA ARG A 88 -21.44 -17.72 13.10
C ARG A 88 -22.95 -17.50 13.02
N HIS A 89 -23.73 -18.46 13.54
CA HIS A 89 -25.19 -18.50 13.47
C HIS A 89 -25.89 -18.19 14.81
N ASN A 90 -25.14 -18.04 15.91
CA ASN A 90 -25.67 -17.74 17.24
C ASN A 90 -25.68 -16.23 17.50
N PHE A 91 -26.20 -15.47 16.53
CA PHE A 91 -26.27 -14.02 16.63
C PHE A 91 -27.52 -13.62 17.42
N THR A 92 -27.32 -13.02 18.59
CA THR A 92 -28.43 -12.35 19.28
C THR A 92 -28.78 -11.04 18.55
N PRO A 93 -30.04 -10.57 18.61
CA PRO A 93 -30.41 -9.28 18.00
C PRO A 93 -29.57 -8.11 18.51
N LEU A 94 -29.18 -8.14 19.78
CA LEU A 94 -28.28 -7.14 20.38
C LEU A 94 -26.89 -7.17 19.75
N GLN A 95 -26.31 -8.35 19.54
CA GLN A 95 -25.01 -8.50 18.86
C GLN A 95 -25.08 -8.06 17.39
N ASP A 96 -26.20 -8.29 16.70
CA ASP A 96 -26.38 -7.81 15.32
C ASP A 96 -26.39 -6.28 15.26
N SER A 97 -27.14 -5.63 16.17
CA SER A 97 -27.14 -4.17 16.30
C SER A 97 -25.72 -3.62 16.54
N LEU A 98 -25.01 -4.20 17.51
CA LEU A 98 -23.63 -3.80 17.83
C LEU A 98 -22.67 -4.02 16.64
N SER A 99 -22.82 -5.12 15.91
CA SER A 99 -22.03 -5.39 14.72
C SER A 99 -22.25 -4.33 13.63
N ARG A 100 -23.50 -3.95 13.37
CA ARG A 100 -23.85 -2.92 12.38
C ARG A 100 -23.33 -1.55 12.80
N GLU A 101 -23.44 -1.22 14.08
CA GLU A 101 -22.87 0.01 14.63
C GLU A 101 -21.35 0.07 14.50
N CYS A 102 -20.66 -1.06 14.73
CA CYS A 102 -19.22 -1.17 14.51
C CYS A 102 -18.87 -0.92 13.03
N ASP A 103 -19.60 -1.54 12.11
CA ASP A 103 -19.36 -1.38 10.67
C ASP A 103 -19.57 0.05 10.20
N SER A 104 -20.66 0.68 10.65
CA SER A 104 -20.93 2.09 10.39
C SER A 104 -19.82 3.00 10.91
N ALA A 105 -19.43 2.83 12.18
CA ALA A 105 -18.39 3.65 12.79
C ALA A 105 -17.01 3.45 12.12
N ILE A 106 -16.67 2.22 11.74
CA ILE A 106 -15.43 1.93 11.00
C ILE A 106 -15.47 2.56 9.61
N ALA A 107 -16.61 2.54 8.91
CA ALA A 107 -16.77 3.17 7.61
C ALA A 107 -16.57 4.69 7.70
N VAL A 108 -17.15 5.34 8.72
CA VAL A 108 -16.95 6.78 8.97
C VAL A 108 -15.46 7.09 9.18
N LEU A 109 -14.76 6.33 10.04
CA LEU A 109 -13.30 6.50 10.21
C LEU A 109 -12.51 6.32 8.91
N GLN A 110 -12.90 5.44 8.01
CA GLN A 110 -12.20 5.28 6.74
C GLN A 110 -12.41 6.48 5.82
N VAL A 111 -13.62 7.05 5.81
CA VAL A 111 -13.95 8.27 5.07
C VAL A 111 -13.18 9.46 5.63
N ASP A 112 -13.18 9.67 6.94
CA ASP A 112 -12.48 10.79 7.57
C ASP A 112 -10.97 10.71 7.36
N LEU A 113 -10.40 9.52 7.46
CA LEU A 113 -8.98 9.30 7.21
C LEU A 113 -8.59 9.55 5.74
N ALA A 114 -9.52 9.40 4.79
CA ALA A 114 -9.33 9.80 3.41
C ALA A 114 -9.50 11.32 3.23
N ALA A 115 -10.44 11.94 3.96
CA ALA A 115 -10.71 13.37 3.90
C ALA A 115 -9.58 14.24 4.48
N LEU A 116 -8.75 13.72 5.40
CA LEU A 116 -7.62 14.43 6.00
C LEU A 116 -6.66 15.08 4.97
N ASP A 117 -6.50 14.51 3.78
CA ASP A 117 -5.66 15.07 2.71
C ASP A 117 -6.21 16.39 2.16
N SER A 118 -7.53 16.55 2.18
CA SER A 118 -8.23 17.73 1.66
C SER A 118 -8.25 18.91 2.63
N ILE A 119 -7.82 18.70 3.87
CA ILE A 119 -7.89 19.70 4.92
C ILE A 119 -6.73 20.69 4.81
N LYS A 120 -7.08 21.98 4.84
CA LYS A 120 -6.14 23.10 4.89
C LYS A 120 -5.17 22.95 6.05
N ARG A 121 -3.90 23.32 5.84
CA ARG A 121 -2.80 23.11 6.79
C ARG A 121 -3.10 23.62 8.21
N GLU A 122 -3.76 24.77 8.31
CA GLU A 122 -4.19 25.40 9.56
C GLU A 122 -5.17 24.56 10.41
N ASN A 123 -6.00 23.73 9.77
CA ASN A 123 -7.04 22.95 10.44
C ASN A 123 -6.64 21.48 10.67
N ARG A 124 -5.47 21.06 10.18
CA ARG A 124 -5.03 19.65 10.22
C ARG A 124 -4.89 19.10 11.63
N LYS A 125 -4.39 19.90 12.56
CA LYS A 125 -4.22 19.47 13.96
C LYS A 125 -5.57 19.17 14.60
N THR A 126 -6.52 20.10 14.49
CA THR A 126 -7.88 19.94 15.00
C THR A 126 -8.58 18.74 14.36
N ALA A 127 -8.43 18.56 13.04
CA ALA A 127 -8.99 17.40 12.35
C ALA A 127 -8.37 16.08 12.82
N ALA A 128 -7.04 16.04 13.02
CA ALA A 128 -6.36 14.86 13.55
C ALA A 128 -6.78 14.54 14.99
N ASP A 129 -6.99 15.55 15.83
CA ASP A 129 -7.46 15.36 17.21
C ASP A 129 -8.94 14.92 17.26
N SER A 130 -9.79 15.48 16.38
CA SER A 130 -11.17 15.00 16.19
C SER A 130 -11.18 13.53 15.76
N PHE A 131 -10.37 13.19 14.75
CA PHE A 131 -10.21 11.82 14.27
C PHE A 131 -9.76 10.86 15.37
N ARG A 132 -8.82 11.29 16.24
CA ARG A 132 -8.37 10.50 17.39
C ARG A 132 -9.51 10.20 18.36
N SER A 133 -10.31 11.21 18.68
CA SER A 133 -11.47 11.05 19.58
C SER A 133 -12.45 10.02 19.02
N GLU A 134 -12.77 10.15 17.73
CA GLU A 134 -13.68 9.24 17.05
C GLU A 134 -13.13 7.81 16.93
N TYR A 135 -11.82 7.69 16.71
CA TYR A 135 -11.13 6.40 16.75
C TYR A 135 -11.23 5.74 18.12
N VAL A 136 -11.07 6.49 19.22
CA VAL A 136 -11.19 5.97 20.59
C VAL A 136 -12.62 5.50 20.86
N SER A 137 -13.63 6.30 20.46
CA SER A 137 -15.04 5.93 20.58
C SER A 137 -15.36 4.65 19.79
N THR A 138 -14.92 4.56 18.53
CA THR A 138 -15.13 3.37 17.69
C THR A 138 -14.43 2.14 18.25
N ARG A 139 -13.21 2.30 18.78
CA ARG A 139 -12.48 1.24 19.47
C ARG A 139 -13.28 0.72 20.68
N ALA A 140 -13.92 1.60 21.45
CA ALA A 140 -14.76 1.20 22.57
C ALA A 140 -15.97 0.38 22.11
N LYS A 141 -16.64 0.76 21.00
CA LYS A 141 -17.74 -0.02 20.41
C LYS A 141 -17.29 -1.41 19.95
N VAL A 142 -16.18 -1.51 19.22
CA VAL A 142 -15.63 -2.79 18.78
C VAL A 142 -15.23 -3.67 19.97
N ASN A 143 -14.68 -3.08 21.02
CA ASN A 143 -14.36 -3.79 22.25
C ASN A 143 -15.63 -4.28 22.96
N ALA A 144 -16.70 -3.49 23.02
CA ALA A 144 -17.98 -3.89 23.60
C ALA A 144 -18.60 -5.06 22.83
N PHE A 145 -18.59 -5.01 21.49
CA PHE A 145 -19.02 -6.12 20.65
C PHE A 145 -18.15 -7.38 20.82
N THR A 146 -16.84 -7.21 20.93
CA THR A 146 -15.93 -8.34 21.19
C THR A 146 -16.19 -8.96 22.56
N ARG A 147 -16.42 -8.14 23.59
CA ARG A 147 -16.75 -8.61 24.93
C ARG A 147 -18.11 -9.30 24.99
N SER A 148 -19.12 -8.81 24.27
CA SER A 148 -20.43 -9.48 24.23
C SER A 148 -20.40 -10.84 23.51
N SER A 149 -19.36 -11.12 22.72
CA SER A 149 -19.11 -12.44 22.12
C SER A 149 -18.40 -13.43 23.05
N LEU A 150 -17.66 -12.91 24.03
CA LEU A 150 -17.04 -13.69 25.09
C LEU A 150 -18.12 -13.90 26.15
N GLY A 151 -18.78 -15.06 26.17
CA GLY A 151 -19.71 -15.40 27.25
C GLY A 151 -19.08 -15.11 28.62
N ALA A 152 -19.91 -14.79 29.63
CA ALA A 152 -19.57 -14.16 30.91
C ALA A 152 -18.42 -14.78 31.77
N GLY A 153 -17.69 -15.78 31.29
CA GLY A 153 -16.53 -16.40 31.95
C GLY A 153 -15.22 -16.40 31.14
N ARG A 154 -15.14 -15.77 29.97
CA ARG A 154 -13.87 -15.67 29.21
C ARG A 154 -13.37 -14.24 29.15
N VAL A 155 -12.88 -13.74 30.27
CA VAL A 155 -11.94 -12.61 30.26
C VAL A 155 -10.69 -13.11 29.51
N SER A 156 -10.35 -12.46 28.40
CA SER A 156 -9.15 -12.79 27.63
C SER A 156 -7.92 -12.52 28.51
N GLU A 157 -7.22 -13.57 28.94
CA GLU A 157 -5.97 -13.48 29.73
C GLU A 157 -4.95 -12.55 29.06
N ASP A 158 -4.85 -12.58 27.73
CA ASP A 158 -4.00 -11.66 26.94
C ASP A 158 -4.27 -10.15 27.15
N SER A 159 -5.48 -9.78 27.60
CA SER A 159 -5.83 -8.39 27.93
C SER A 159 -5.50 -8.03 29.38
N LEU A 160 -5.49 -9.01 30.28
CA LEU A 160 -5.03 -8.84 31.66
C LEU A 160 -3.51 -8.74 31.68
N ASP A 161 -2.81 -9.60 30.95
CA ASP A 161 -1.34 -9.60 30.90
C ASP A 161 -0.78 -8.26 30.41
N LYS A 162 -1.41 -7.63 29.42
CA LYS A 162 -0.98 -6.30 28.94
C LYS A 162 -1.26 -5.16 29.90
N GLU A 163 -2.33 -5.25 30.69
CA GLU A 163 -2.62 -4.24 31.73
C GLU A 163 -1.71 -4.47 32.95
N LEU A 164 -1.42 -5.73 33.29
CA LEU A 164 -0.53 -6.12 34.37
C LEU A 164 0.93 -5.74 34.07
N GLU A 165 1.40 -6.04 32.86
CA GLU A 165 2.74 -5.68 32.39
C GLU A 165 2.92 -4.15 32.38
N LYS A 166 1.86 -3.40 32.04
CA LYS A 166 1.86 -1.94 32.13
C LYS A 166 1.93 -1.43 33.58
N LEU A 167 1.22 -2.07 34.52
CA LEU A 167 1.25 -1.73 35.95
C LEU A 167 2.56 -2.12 36.66
N ILE A 168 3.27 -3.14 36.17
CA ILE A 168 4.56 -3.57 36.71
C ILE A 168 5.72 -2.71 36.17
N SER A 169 5.51 -2.05 35.02
CA SER A 169 6.52 -1.20 34.35
C SER A 169 6.45 0.27 34.75
N GLU A 170 5.48 0.67 35.58
CA GLU A 170 5.41 1.96 36.29
C GLU A 170 6.03 1.83 37.68
#